data_AF-A0A6P0Y450-F1
#
_entry.id   AF-A0A6P0Y450-F1
#
_cell.length_a   1.000
_cell.length_b   1.000
_cell.length_c   1.000
_cell.angle_alpha   90.00
_cell.angle_beta   90.00
_cell.angle_gamma   90.00
#
_symmetry.space_group_name_H-M   'P 1'
#
loop_
_entity.id
_entity.type
_entity.pdbx_description
1 polymer ?
#
loop_
_entity_poly.entity_id
_entity_poly.type
_entity_poly.pdbx_seq_one_letter_code
_entity_poly.pdbx_strand_id
1 'polypeptide(L)'
;RLTKSTIDFVEQVEIPEYYSDPITDRGDPTKTWERKSKWWKMTVKSSITPHSIARIKQFRENLEAKGATLVISLPVIYSKTDEKTVKNVEKTAQELSKIAPLIYDKKSLNLKTDSNLFADTHYHLKPEVRVIRSKELIEQLQPIINSPN
;
A
#
# COMPACT_ATOMS: atom_id res chain seq x y z
N ARG A 1 -6.21 -1.99 -43.11
CA ARG A 1 -5.31 -1.29 -42.17
C ARG A 1 -5.39 -2.06 -40.85
N LEU A 2 -4.45 -2.98 -40.63
CA LEU A 2 -4.41 -3.85 -39.44
C LEU A 2 -3.72 -3.08 -38.31
N THR A 3 -4.47 -2.69 -37.30
CA THR A 3 -3.93 -2.12 -36.06
C THR A 3 -3.29 -3.25 -35.27
N LYS A 4 -1.96 -3.33 -35.29
CA LYS A 4 -1.20 -4.20 -34.38
C LYS A 4 -1.34 -3.65 -32.97
N SER A 5 -1.97 -4.43 -32.10
CA SER A 5 -1.92 -4.22 -30.66
C SER A 5 -0.53 -4.60 -30.16
N THR A 6 -0.01 -3.90 -29.16
CA THR A 6 1.29 -4.13 -28.48
C THR A 6 1.45 -5.54 -27.87
N ILE A 7 0.45 -6.39 -28.02
CA ILE A 7 0.39 -7.78 -27.53
C ILE A 7 1.12 -8.74 -28.49
N ASP A 8 1.36 -8.36 -29.75
CA ASP A 8 1.99 -9.24 -30.76
C ASP A 8 3.54 -9.16 -30.81
N PHE A 9 4.17 -8.42 -29.89
CA PHE A 9 5.63 -8.24 -29.83
C PHE A 9 6.15 -8.50 -28.41
N VAL A 10 6.05 -9.74 -27.94
CA VAL A 10 6.93 -10.23 -26.88
C VAL A 10 7.50 -11.56 -27.34
N GLU A 11 8.61 -11.47 -28.08
CA GLU A 11 9.57 -12.56 -28.18
C GLU A 11 9.92 -13.04 -26.78
N GLN A 12 10.02 -14.36 -26.64
CA GLN A 12 10.46 -15.16 -25.48
C GLN A 12 11.32 -14.40 -24.44
N VAL A 13 10.67 -13.60 -23.61
CA VAL A 13 11.20 -13.28 -22.29
C VAL A 13 10.57 -14.31 -21.37
N GLU A 14 11.39 -15.12 -20.70
CA GLU A 14 10.89 -15.91 -19.57
C GLU A 14 10.22 -14.95 -18.60
N ILE A 15 8.89 -14.90 -18.64
CA ILE A 15 8.11 -14.17 -17.65
C ILE A 15 8.42 -14.89 -16.34
N PRO A 16 9.06 -14.21 -15.35
CA PRO A 16 9.28 -14.82 -14.05
C PRO A 16 7.99 -15.43 -13.53
N GLU A 17 8.04 -16.63 -12.95
CA GLU A 17 6.85 -17.41 -12.58
C GLU A 17 5.80 -16.60 -11.79
N TYR A 18 6.24 -15.65 -10.95
CA TYR A 18 5.36 -14.77 -10.17
C TYR A 18 4.51 -13.78 -10.99
N TYR A 19 4.89 -13.45 -12.23
CA TYR A 19 4.07 -12.66 -13.16
C TYR A 19 3.14 -13.54 -14.02
N SER A 20 3.33 -14.85 -13.98
CA SER A 20 2.50 -15.82 -14.72
C SER A 20 1.40 -16.46 -13.87
N ASP A 21 1.32 -16.10 -12.58
CA ASP A 21 0.31 -16.66 -11.70
C ASP A 21 -1.10 -16.28 -12.19
N PRO A 22 -2.06 -17.23 -12.15
CA PRO A 22 -3.43 -16.93 -12.48
C PRO A 22 -3.99 -15.88 -11.52
N ILE A 23 -4.91 -15.06 -12.03
CA ILE A 23 -5.72 -14.15 -11.24
C ILE A 23 -7.17 -14.61 -11.25
N THR A 24 -7.90 -14.30 -10.18
CA THR A 24 -9.35 -14.46 -10.12
C THR A 24 -10.04 -13.43 -11.01
N ASP A 25 -11.35 -13.58 -11.24
CA ASP A 25 -12.17 -12.59 -11.96
C ASP A 25 -12.17 -11.19 -11.32
N ARG A 26 -11.68 -11.08 -10.07
CA ARG A 26 -11.54 -9.82 -9.33
C ARG A 26 -10.12 -9.23 -9.41
N GLY A 27 -9.21 -9.88 -10.14
CA GLY A 27 -7.82 -9.47 -10.27
C GLY A 27 -6.91 -9.91 -9.12
N ASP A 28 -7.41 -10.68 -8.14
CA ASP A 28 -6.58 -11.21 -7.06
C ASP A 28 -5.73 -12.40 -7.54
N PRO A 29 -4.46 -12.51 -7.12
CA PRO A 29 -3.64 -13.69 -7.42
C PRO A 29 -4.23 -14.96 -6.80
N THR A 30 -4.27 -16.06 -7.55
CA THR A 30 -4.75 -17.37 -7.07
C THR A 30 -3.72 -18.11 -6.24
N LYS A 31 -2.45 -17.71 -6.30
CA LYS A 31 -1.34 -18.26 -5.53
C LYS A 31 -0.81 -17.21 -4.55
N THR A 32 -0.51 -17.64 -3.33
CA THR A 32 0.21 -16.81 -2.35
C THR A 32 1.59 -17.40 -2.16
N TRP A 33 2.62 -16.63 -2.47
CA TRP A 33 4.00 -17.01 -2.20
C TRP A 33 4.31 -16.71 -0.75
N GLU A 34 4.35 -17.75 0.07
CA GLU A 34 4.73 -17.59 1.48
C GLU A 34 6.23 -17.68 1.66
N ARG A 35 6.80 -16.71 2.38
CA ARG A 35 8.20 -16.75 2.77
C ARG A 35 8.43 -17.86 3.80
N LYS A 36 9.34 -18.77 3.46
CA LYS A 36 9.70 -19.94 4.29
C LYS A 36 10.74 -19.65 5.38
N SER A 37 11.46 -18.53 5.31
CA SER A 37 12.52 -18.18 6.27
C SER A 37 11.99 -17.39 7.47
N LYS A 38 12.74 -17.40 8.59
CA LYS A 38 12.41 -16.57 9.76
C LYS A 38 12.39 -15.09 9.38
N TRP A 39 11.35 -14.41 9.84
CA TRP A 39 11.16 -12.98 9.58
C TRP A 39 11.80 -12.13 10.67
N TRP A 40 12.53 -11.09 10.30
CA TRP A 40 12.95 -10.03 11.24
C TRP A 40 11.94 -8.89 11.22
N LYS A 41 11.62 -8.32 12.39
CA LYS A 41 10.81 -7.10 12.46
C LYS A 41 11.62 -5.93 11.93
N MET A 42 11.11 -5.25 10.90
CA MET A 42 11.74 -4.07 10.33
C MET A 42 11.69 -2.88 11.31
N THR A 43 12.73 -2.05 11.31
CA THR A 43 12.71 -0.71 11.94
C THR A 43 12.53 0.33 10.83
N VAL A 44 11.56 1.23 10.98
CA VAL A 44 11.44 2.38 10.07
C VAL A 44 12.50 3.41 10.49
N LYS A 45 13.61 3.47 9.74
CA LYS A 45 14.80 4.22 10.14
C LYS A 45 14.67 5.75 9.98
N SER A 46 13.82 6.19 9.05
CA SER A 46 13.58 7.59 8.71
C SER A 46 12.12 7.82 8.38
N SER A 47 11.62 9.02 8.64
CA SER A 47 10.31 9.45 8.14
C SER A 47 10.35 9.74 6.64
N ILE A 48 9.19 10.04 6.05
CA ILE A 48 9.05 10.49 4.66
C ILE A 48 10.02 11.62 4.31
N THR A 49 10.55 11.57 3.09
CA THR A 49 11.53 12.55 2.60
C THR A 49 10.84 13.78 1.99
N PRO A 50 11.52 14.95 1.96
CA PRO A 50 11.03 16.13 1.25
C PRO A 50 10.75 15.87 -0.24
N HIS A 51 11.59 15.06 -0.90
CA HIS A 51 11.39 14.68 -2.30
C HIS A 51 10.07 13.92 -2.49
N SER A 52 9.80 12.92 -1.65
CA SER A 52 8.55 12.16 -1.68
C SER A 52 7.33 13.06 -1.44
N ILE A 53 7.42 13.99 -0.48
CA ILE A 53 6.38 14.99 -0.22
C ILE A 53 6.09 15.82 -1.48
N ALA A 54 7.12 16.33 -2.15
CA ALA A 54 6.97 17.13 -3.37
C ALA A 54 6.30 16.33 -4.50
N ARG A 55 6.68 15.07 -4.67
CA ARG A 55 6.06 14.18 -5.68
C ARG A 55 4.59 13.89 -5.39
N ILE A 56 4.23 13.66 -4.12
CA ILE A 56 2.83 13.41 -3.74
C ILE A 56 1.99 14.67 -3.91
N LYS A 57 2.52 15.86 -3.57
CA LYS A 57 1.84 17.14 -3.84
C LYS A 57 1.58 17.34 -5.33
N GLN A 58 2.60 17.12 -6.17
CA GLN A 58 2.43 17.21 -7.62
C GLN A 58 1.37 16.22 -8.13
N PHE A 59 1.35 15.00 -7.57
CA PHE A 59 0.36 14.00 -7.94
C PHE A 59 -1.06 14.43 -7.54
N ARG A 60 -1.24 15.02 -6.35
CA ARG A 60 -2.51 15.59 -5.90
C ARG A 60 -3.01 16.65 -6.88
N GLU A 61 -2.16 17.62 -7.24
CA GLU A 61 -2.52 18.70 -8.19
C GLU A 61 -2.98 18.12 -9.54
N ASN A 62 -2.29 17.09 -10.04
CA ASN A 62 -2.66 16.41 -11.29
C ASN A 62 -4.01 15.67 -11.22
N LEU A 63 -4.39 15.16 -10.04
CA LEU A 63 -5.70 14.53 -9.82
C LEU A 63 -6.80 15.59 -9.74
N GLU A 64 -6.57 16.67 -9.00
CA GLU A 64 -7.53 17.77 -8.84
C GLU A 64 -7.81 18.46 -10.18
N ALA A 65 -6.80 18.63 -11.03
CA ALA A 65 -6.96 19.13 -12.40
C ALA A 65 -7.87 18.23 -13.28
N LYS A 66 -8.07 16.97 -12.88
CA LYS A 66 -8.96 16.00 -13.53
C LYS A 66 -10.28 15.79 -12.78
N GLY A 67 -10.58 16.63 -11.80
CA GLY A 67 -11.79 16.51 -10.98
C GLY A 67 -11.78 15.33 -10.00
N ALA A 68 -10.60 14.78 -9.68
CA ALA A 68 -10.45 13.69 -8.72
C ALA A 68 -9.85 14.19 -7.40
N THR A 69 -10.26 13.57 -6.29
CA THR A 69 -9.72 13.86 -4.94
C THR A 69 -8.73 12.78 -4.52
N LEU A 70 -7.57 13.20 -4.01
CA LEU A 70 -6.60 12.28 -3.42
C LEU A 70 -6.99 11.97 -1.97
N VAL A 71 -7.02 10.67 -1.63
CA VAL A 71 -7.00 10.16 -0.25
C VAL A 71 -5.78 9.27 -0.11
N ILE A 72 -5.05 9.39 1.00
CA ILE A 72 -3.80 8.64 1.24
C ILE A 72 -4.06 7.61 2.34
N SER A 73 -3.54 6.40 2.19
CA SER A 73 -3.51 5.40 3.27
C SER A 73 -2.08 5.06 3.67
N LEU A 74 -1.81 4.93 4.98
CA LEU A 74 -0.57 4.29 5.40
C LEU A 74 -0.66 2.77 5.15
N PRO A 75 0.42 2.13 4.66
CA PRO A 75 0.46 0.68 4.51
C PRO A 75 0.42 -0.02 5.87
N VAL A 76 -0.09 -1.26 5.90
CA VAL A 76 0.13 -2.18 7.01
C VAL A 76 1.50 -2.81 6.85
N ILE A 77 2.32 -2.76 7.91
CA ILE A 77 3.71 -3.22 7.82
C ILE A 77 4.09 -4.14 8.97
N TYR A 78 4.91 -5.15 8.67
CA TYR A 78 5.55 -5.99 9.67
C TYR A 78 6.76 -5.24 10.23
N SER A 79 6.64 -4.71 11.44
CA SER A 79 7.67 -3.85 12.01
C SER A 79 7.81 -4.03 13.51
N LYS A 80 8.88 -3.43 14.04
CA LYS A 80 8.97 -3.15 15.47
C LYS A 80 7.99 -2.03 15.82
N THR A 81 7.64 -1.96 17.08
CA THR A 81 6.91 -0.83 17.70
C THR A 81 7.84 -0.12 18.69
N ASP A 82 9.13 -0.06 18.37
CA ASP A 82 10.11 0.70 19.15
C ASP A 82 9.92 2.21 18.93
N GLU A 83 10.41 3.01 19.87
CA GLU A 83 10.25 4.48 19.86
C GLU A 83 10.70 5.10 18.54
N LYS A 84 11.81 4.62 17.98
CA LYS A 84 12.34 5.10 16.70
C LYS A 84 11.36 4.85 15.55
N THR A 85 10.81 3.64 15.46
CA THR A 85 9.84 3.30 14.41
C THR A 85 8.56 4.11 14.57
N VAL A 86 8.00 4.16 15.77
CA VAL A 86 6.78 4.92 16.08
C VAL A 86 6.96 6.38 15.70
N LYS A 87 8.02 7.03 16.20
CA LYS A 87 8.33 8.44 15.92
C LYS A 87 8.42 8.75 14.42
N ASN A 88 9.08 7.89 13.65
CA ASN A 88 9.25 8.10 12.21
C ASN A 88 7.95 7.90 11.42
N VAL A 89 7.10 6.96 11.85
CA VAL A 89 5.80 6.70 11.23
C VAL A 89 4.82 7.81 11.59
N GLU A 90 4.79 8.28 12.84
CA GLU A 90 4.00 9.44 13.26
C GLU A 90 4.40 10.69 12.48
N LYS A 91 5.71 10.97 12.37
CA LYS A 91 6.18 12.10 11.58
C LYS A 91 5.78 11.99 10.11
N THR A 92 5.82 10.78 9.55
CA THR A 92 5.33 10.52 8.19
C THR A 92 3.83 10.80 8.07
N ALA A 93 3.04 10.32 9.03
CA ALA A 93 1.60 10.55 9.07
C ALA A 93 1.27 12.05 9.16
N GLN A 94 1.96 12.78 10.03
CA GLN A 94 1.81 14.22 10.21
C GLN A 94 2.13 15.02 8.94
N GLU A 95 3.18 14.65 8.19
CA GLU A 95 3.52 15.34 6.94
C GLU A 95 2.53 14.99 5.83
N LEU A 96 2.11 13.73 5.72
CA LEU A 96 1.13 13.30 4.71
C LEU A 96 -0.28 13.89 4.97
N SER A 97 -0.69 14.03 6.23
CA SER A 97 -2.00 14.62 6.58
C SER A 97 -2.12 16.10 6.22
N LYS A 98 -1.00 16.79 6.01
CA LYS A 98 -1.00 18.17 5.46
C LYS A 98 -1.27 18.20 3.96
N ILE A 99 -1.11 17.08 3.26
CA ILE A 99 -1.25 16.99 1.81
C ILE A 99 -2.65 16.54 1.43
N ALA A 100 -3.24 15.55 2.11
CA ALA A 100 -4.56 15.02 1.80
C ALA A 100 -5.15 14.29 3.02
N PRO A 101 -6.47 13.98 3.04
CA PRO A 101 -7.04 13.09 4.03
C PRO A 101 -6.24 11.79 4.13
N LEU A 102 -5.87 11.41 5.36
CA LEU A 102 -4.97 10.30 5.64
C LEU A 102 -5.64 9.23 6.50
N ILE A 103 -5.80 8.02 5.95
CA ILE A 103 -6.44 6.87 6.60
C ILE A 103 -5.42 5.86 7.11
N TYR A 104 -5.53 5.54 8.40
CA TYR A 104 -4.76 4.52 9.11
C TYR A 104 -5.34 4.33 10.51
N ASP A 105 -4.99 3.23 11.17
CA ASP A 105 -5.29 3.01 12.58
C ASP A 105 -4.44 3.96 13.44
N LYS A 106 -5.09 4.93 14.09
CA LYS A 106 -4.41 5.96 14.91
C LYS A 106 -3.71 5.38 16.14
N LYS A 107 -4.13 4.21 16.64
CA LYS A 107 -3.57 3.55 17.81
C LYS A 107 -2.34 2.72 17.46
N SER A 108 -2.43 1.92 16.40
CA SER A 108 -1.33 1.03 15.99
C SER A 108 -0.39 1.61 14.94
N LEU A 109 -0.78 2.72 14.31
CA LEU A 109 -0.09 3.31 13.15
C LEU A 109 0.07 2.33 11.98
N ASN A 110 -0.82 1.33 11.90
CA ASN A 110 -0.74 0.19 10.98
C ASN A 110 0.53 -0.68 11.15
N LEU A 111 1.20 -0.58 12.30
CA LEU A 111 2.35 -1.42 12.65
C LEU A 111 1.87 -2.75 13.22
N LYS A 112 2.32 -3.86 12.64
CA LYS A 112 1.99 -5.21 13.11
C LYS A 112 3.27 -5.96 13.49
N THR A 113 3.19 -6.71 14.57
CA THR A 113 4.33 -7.48 15.13
C THR A 113 4.19 -8.98 14.95
N ASP A 114 3.09 -9.43 14.34
CA ASP A 114 2.86 -10.83 13.95
C ASP A 114 3.19 -11.01 12.46
N SER A 115 4.19 -11.85 12.16
CA SER A 115 4.61 -12.14 10.79
C SER A 115 3.61 -13.02 10.04
N ASN A 116 2.74 -13.75 10.74
CA ASN A 116 1.77 -14.64 10.09
C ASN A 116 0.73 -13.88 9.27
N LEU A 117 0.63 -12.57 9.46
CA LEU A 117 -0.25 -11.70 8.69
C LEU A 117 0.26 -11.41 7.27
N PHE A 118 1.52 -11.71 6.99
CA PHE A 118 2.22 -11.32 5.77
C PHE A 118 2.62 -12.55 4.93
N ALA A 119 2.68 -12.37 3.61
CA ALA A 119 2.96 -13.42 2.63
C ALA A 119 4.48 -13.61 2.44
N ASP A 120 5.13 -12.67 1.76
CA ASP A 120 6.53 -12.78 1.31
C ASP A 120 7.42 -11.59 1.76
N THR A 121 6.84 -10.39 1.85
CA THR A 121 7.51 -9.15 2.25
C THR A 121 6.91 -8.54 3.49
N HIS A 122 7.61 -7.59 4.11
CA HIS A 122 7.11 -6.80 5.25
C HIS A 122 5.86 -5.95 4.96
N TYR A 123 5.34 -5.96 3.73
CA TYR A 123 4.22 -5.14 3.28
C TYR A 123 3.07 -5.96 2.69
N HIS A 124 3.34 -7.13 2.12
CA HIS A 124 2.34 -7.92 1.42
C HIS A 124 1.54 -8.77 2.40
N LEU A 125 0.24 -8.48 2.54
CA LEU A 125 -0.68 -9.19 3.40
C LEU A 125 -1.14 -10.51 2.76
N LYS A 126 -1.35 -11.54 3.59
CA LYS A 126 -2.02 -12.77 3.15
C LYS A 126 -3.46 -12.48 2.71
N PRO A 127 -4.05 -13.27 1.78
CA PRO A 127 -5.39 -13.03 1.26
C PRO A 127 -6.46 -12.78 2.33
N GLU A 128 -6.49 -13.60 3.37
CA GLU A 128 -7.45 -13.49 4.48
C GLU A 128 -7.27 -12.19 5.27
N VAL A 129 -6.04 -11.70 5.39
CA VAL A 129 -5.74 -10.44 6.08
C VAL A 129 -6.05 -9.24 5.18
N ARG A 130 -5.93 -9.38 3.86
CA ARG A 130 -6.41 -8.35 2.91
C ARG A 130 -7.90 -8.10 3.07
N VAL A 131 -8.72 -9.14 3.26
CA VAL A 131 -10.16 -8.99 3.51
C VAL A 131 -10.43 -8.16 4.78
N ILE A 132 -9.69 -8.42 5.85
CA ILE A 132 -9.78 -7.63 7.10
C ILE A 132 -9.38 -6.18 6.82
N ARG A 133 -8.23 -5.96 6.17
CA ARG A 133 -7.74 -4.62 5.85
C ARG A 133 -8.72 -3.85 4.94
N SER A 134 -9.39 -4.50 4.01
CA SER A 134 -10.42 -3.89 3.17
C SER A 134 -11.61 -3.37 3.98
N LYS A 135 -12.06 -4.12 4.99
CA LYS A 135 -13.14 -3.67 5.90
C LYS A 135 -12.70 -2.44 6.69
N GLU A 136 -11.51 -2.48 7.28
CA GLU A 136 -10.94 -1.33 8.00
C GLU A 136 -10.81 -0.09 7.10
N LEU A 137 -10.37 -0.27 5.84
CA LEU A 137 -10.26 0.82 4.88
C LEU A 137 -11.61 1.44 4.57
N ILE A 138 -12.66 0.63 4.38
CA ILE A 138 -14.01 1.13 4.16
C ILE A 138 -14.46 1.96 5.37
N GLU A 139 -14.32 1.43 6.59
CA GLU A 139 -14.69 2.15 7.82
C GLU A 139 -13.93 3.48 7.97
N GLN A 140 -12.64 3.50 7.64
CA GLN A 140 -11.82 4.71 7.70
C GLN A 140 -12.14 5.71 6.58
N LEU A 141 -12.61 5.24 5.43
CA LEU A 141 -12.93 6.06 4.27
C LEU A 141 -14.32 6.69 4.37
N GLN A 142 -15.31 5.98 4.93
CA GLN A 142 -16.71 6.43 5.03
C GLN A 142 -16.84 7.86 5.60
N PRO A 143 -16.16 8.25 6.70
CA PRO A 143 -16.24 9.62 7.22
C PRO A 143 -15.68 10.67 6.25
N ILE A 144 -14.72 10.32 5.39
CA ILE A 144 -14.11 11.25 4.44
C ILE A 144 -15.03 11.48 3.24
N ILE A 145 -15.65 10.41 2.73
CA ILE A 145 -16.51 10.50 1.54
C ILE A 145 -17.93 10.99 1.85
N ASN A 146 -18.40 10.83 3.09
CA ASN A 146 -19.74 11.25 3.51
C ASN A 146 -19.75 12.59 4.27
N SER A 147 -18.59 13.20 4.50
CA SER A 147 -18.56 14.55 5.05
C SER A 147 -19.07 15.52 3.99
N PRO A 148 -20.11 16.34 4.28
CA PRO A 148 -20.50 17.41 3.36
C PRO A 148 -19.31 18.37 3.19
N ASN A 149 -18.99 18.70 1.93
CA ASN A 149 -17.97 19.70 1.59
C ASN A 149 -18.29 21.06 2.21
#